data_AF-W0IV75-F1
#
_entry.id   AF-W0IV75-F1
#
_cell.length_a   1.000
_cell.length_b   1.000
_cell.length_c   1.000
_cell.angle_alpha   90.00
_cell.angle_beta   90.00
_cell.angle_gamma   90.00
#
_symmetry.space_group_name_H-M   'P 1'
#
loop_
_entity.id
_entity.type
_entity.pdbx_description
1 polymer ?
#
loop_
_entity_poly.entity_id
_entity_poly.type
_entity_poly.pdbx_seq_one_letter_code
_entity_poly.pdbx_strand_id
1 'polypeptide(L)'
;MKRIEVKLSLPVVAPLLDVIKAASDTLQNELASGLTLTDVDPLFRDDWREELQAAQNEELRTLLSLFDSEFFTNGVVAFDSDNAEIISKACSAVRLRLREKFLKSLADDDLEGGGVDPETLDEPTRKAFMCYLFLATVQELIIQHLDGAILGTDA
;
A
#
# COMPACT_ATOMS: atom_id res chain seq x y z
N MET A 1 16.39 -5.00 10.52
CA MET A 1 15.29 -6.00 10.48
C MET A 1 15.86 -7.29 9.89
N LYS A 2 15.47 -8.48 10.37
CA LYS A 2 15.78 -9.73 9.66
C LYS A 2 14.90 -9.82 8.40
N ARG A 3 15.36 -10.52 7.35
CA ARG A 3 14.56 -10.76 6.15
C ARG A 3 13.30 -11.57 6.52
N ILE A 4 12.14 -11.07 6.11
CA ILE A 4 10.82 -11.67 6.31
C ILE A 4 10.38 -12.23 4.97
N GLU A 5 9.92 -13.47 4.95
CA GLU A 5 9.34 -14.08 3.76
C GLU A 5 7.89 -14.44 4.04
N VAL A 6 6.98 -13.91 3.24
CA VAL A 6 5.54 -14.11 3.39
C VAL A 6 5.04 -14.91 2.21
N LYS A 7 4.43 -16.06 2.51
CA LYS A 7 3.79 -16.90 1.51
C LYS A 7 2.34 -16.46 1.31
N LEU A 8 2.02 -16.07 0.08
CA LEU A 8 0.72 -15.60 -0.33
C LEU A 8 0.06 -16.61 -1.28
N SER A 9 -1.27 -16.67 -1.23
CA SER A 9 -2.07 -17.48 -2.15
C SER A 9 -2.23 -16.75 -3.48
N LEU A 10 -1.56 -17.23 -4.54
CA LEU A 10 -1.65 -16.62 -5.88
C LEU A 10 -3.08 -16.43 -6.37
N PRO A 11 -4.00 -17.41 -6.27
CA PRO A 11 -5.39 -17.23 -6.70
C PRO A 11 -6.12 -16.09 -5.99
N VAL A 12 -5.72 -15.79 -4.75
CA VAL A 12 -6.32 -14.73 -3.93
C VAL A 12 -5.67 -13.37 -4.22
N VAL A 13 -4.35 -13.35 -4.40
CA VAL A 13 -3.59 -12.09 -4.55
C VAL A 13 -3.58 -11.57 -5.98
N ALA A 14 -3.55 -12.44 -6.99
CA ALA A 14 -3.47 -12.00 -8.39
C ALA A 14 -4.56 -10.98 -8.78
N PRO A 15 -5.85 -11.15 -8.42
CA PRO A 15 -6.87 -10.13 -8.69
C PRO A 15 -6.65 -8.81 -7.95
N LEU A 16 -5.97 -8.84 -6.79
CA LEU A 16 -5.63 -7.63 -6.03
C LEU A 16 -4.48 -6.87 -6.69
N LEU A 17 -3.56 -7.57 -7.35
CA LEU A 17 -2.45 -6.93 -8.09
C LEU A 17 -2.97 -6.04 -9.23
N ASP A 18 -4.05 -6.45 -9.90
CA ASP A 18 -4.69 -5.62 -10.93
C ASP A 18 -5.25 -4.33 -10.31
N VAL A 19 -5.82 -4.41 -9.11
CA VAL A 19 -6.35 -3.25 -8.37
C VAL A 19 -5.21 -2.32 -7.92
N ILE A 20 -4.13 -2.89 -7.37
CA ILE A 20 -2.93 -2.14 -6.96
C ILE A 20 -2.34 -1.42 -8.16
N LYS A 21 -2.14 -2.14 -9.28
CA LYS A 21 -1.58 -1.56 -10.51
C LYS A 21 -2.45 -0.44 -11.05
N ALA A 22 -3.76 -0.65 -11.15
CA ALA A 22 -4.67 0.40 -11.61
C ALA A 22 -4.63 1.64 -10.70
N ALA A 23 -4.60 1.46 -9.38
CA ALA A 23 -4.45 2.57 -8.44
C ALA A 23 -3.10 3.28 -8.61
N SER A 24 -2.00 2.53 -8.71
CA SER A 24 -0.65 3.06 -8.95
C SER A 24 -0.56 3.86 -10.25
N ASP A 25 -1.21 3.40 -11.33
CA ASP A 25 -1.25 4.10 -12.61
C ASP A 25 -1.95 5.46 -12.47
N THR A 26 -3.02 5.56 -11.69
CA THR A 26 -3.65 6.87 -11.39
C THR A 26 -2.78 7.79 -10.52
N LEU A 27 -1.90 7.20 -9.71
CA LEU A 27 -0.99 7.92 -8.82
C LEU A 27 0.26 8.45 -9.53
N GLN A 28 0.55 8.05 -10.77
CA GLN A 28 1.78 8.46 -11.47
C GLN A 28 1.93 9.98 -11.62
N ASN A 29 0.80 10.69 -11.74
CA ASN A 29 0.75 12.14 -11.98
C ASN A 29 0.03 12.90 -10.85
N GLU A 30 -0.34 12.21 -9.78
CA GLU A 30 -1.07 12.76 -8.65
C GLU A 30 -0.55 12.20 -7.33
N LEU A 31 -0.32 13.09 -6.36
CA LEU A 31 0.01 12.68 -5.00
C LEU A 31 -1.18 11.95 -4.36
N ALA A 32 -0.89 10.91 -3.60
CA ALA A 32 -1.90 10.14 -2.86
C ALA A 32 -2.60 10.97 -1.78
N SER A 33 -1.95 12.03 -1.30
CA SER A 33 -2.53 13.04 -0.43
C SER A 33 -2.31 14.42 -1.04
N GLY A 34 -3.35 15.25 -1.06
CA GLY A 34 -3.27 16.61 -1.58
C GLY A 34 -2.37 17.48 -0.71
N LEU A 35 -1.51 18.29 -1.35
CA LEU A 35 -0.73 19.32 -0.67
C LEU A 35 -1.62 20.53 -0.39
N THR A 36 -1.96 20.74 0.89
CA THR A 36 -2.69 21.92 1.38
C THR A 36 -1.71 22.98 1.90
N LEU A 37 -0.76 23.37 1.04
CA LEU A 37 0.27 24.37 1.36
C LEU A 37 -0.04 25.68 0.61
N THR A 38 -1.13 26.35 1.01
CA THR A 38 -1.57 27.60 0.37
C THR A 38 -0.67 28.79 0.68
N ASP A 39 0.08 28.71 1.79
CA ASP A 39 0.90 29.81 2.31
C ASP A 39 2.37 29.70 1.85
N VAL A 40 2.70 28.68 1.06
CA VAL A 40 4.03 28.48 0.48
C VAL A 40 4.09 29.14 -0.90
N ASP A 41 5.24 29.74 -1.20
CA ASP A 41 5.49 30.31 -2.51
C ASP A 41 5.23 29.28 -3.64
N PRO A 42 4.56 29.66 -4.74
CA PRO A 42 4.16 28.72 -5.78
C PRO A 42 5.30 27.91 -6.39
N LEU A 43 6.47 28.52 -6.61
CA LEU A 43 7.60 27.83 -7.22
C LEU A 43 8.15 26.75 -6.28
N PHE A 44 8.33 27.09 -5.00
CA PHE A 44 8.75 26.13 -3.99
C PHE A 44 7.74 25.00 -3.79
N ARG A 45 6.44 25.31 -3.87
CA ARG A 45 5.39 24.30 -3.78
C ARG A 45 5.42 23.33 -4.96
N ASP A 46 5.67 23.85 -6.16
CA ASP A 46 5.74 23.03 -7.37
C ASP A 46 6.99 22.14 -7.35
N ASP A 47 8.17 22.66 -7.00
CA ASP A 47 9.40 21.88 -6.81
C ASP A 47 9.19 20.76 -5.77
N TRP A 48 8.60 21.09 -4.61
CA TRP A 48 8.36 20.10 -3.56
C TRP A 48 7.34 19.04 -3.99
N ARG A 49 6.30 19.44 -4.74
CA ARG A 49 5.33 18.50 -5.32
C ARG A 49 6.03 17.52 -6.25
N GLU A 50 6.93 17.99 -7.12
CA GLU A 50 7.66 17.14 -8.04
C GLU A 50 8.55 16.12 -7.31
N GLU A 51 9.27 16.55 -6.28
CA GLU A 51 10.09 15.66 -5.44
C GLU A 51 9.25 14.57 -4.75
N LEU A 52 8.13 14.97 -4.12
CA LEU A 52 7.21 14.04 -3.46
C LEU A 52 6.60 13.06 -4.47
N GLN A 53 6.25 13.54 -5.66
CA GLN A 53 5.68 12.71 -6.72
C GLN A 53 6.71 11.70 -7.23
N ALA A 54 7.97 12.13 -7.40
CA ALA A 54 9.06 11.24 -7.82
C ALA A 54 9.31 10.15 -6.76
N ALA A 55 9.35 10.50 -5.48
CA ALA A 55 9.51 9.56 -4.38
C ALA A 55 8.35 8.56 -4.32
N GLN A 56 7.10 9.03 -4.35
CA GLN A 56 5.91 8.17 -4.39
C GLN A 56 5.95 7.20 -5.57
N ASN A 57 6.32 7.67 -6.76
CA ASN A 57 6.40 6.82 -7.94
C ASN A 57 7.45 5.72 -7.79
N GLU A 58 8.56 6.00 -7.11
CA GLU A 58 9.59 4.99 -6.82
C GLU A 58 9.14 3.98 -5.76
N GLU A 59 8.43 4.45 -4.73
CA GLU A 59 7.80 3.60 -3.72
C GLU A 59 6.81 2.61 -4.38
N LEU A 60 5.94 3.11 -5.28
CA LEU A 60 4.98 2.29 -6.01
C LEU A 60 5.66 1.27 -6.94
N ARG A 61 6.77 1.64 -7.60
CA ARG A 61 7.56 0.68 -8.40
C ARG A 61 8.16 -0.41 -7.54
N THR A 62 8.70 -0.04 -6.38
CA THR A 62 9.28 -1.01 -5.43
C THR A 62 8.21 -1.98 -4.93
N LEU A 63 7.03 -1.49 -4.54
CA LEU A 63 5.90 -2.35 -4.17
C LEU A 63 5.51 -3.32 -5.29
N LEU A 64 5.34 -2.82 -6.52
CA LEU A 64 4.97 -3.67 -7.66
C LEU A 64 6.06 -4.69 -8.01
N SER A 65 7.33 -4.37 -7.77
CA SER A 65 8.46 -5.27 -8.03
C SER A 65 8.46 -6.51 -7.12
N LEU A 66 7.77 -6.49 -5.98
CA LEU A 66 7.60 -7.67 -5.13
C LEU A 66 6.83 -8.79 -5.83
N PHE A 67 6.02 -8.46 -6.84
CA PHE A 67 5.15 -9.39 -7.54
C PHE A 67 5.72 -9.72 -8.92
N ASP A 68 6.98 -10.12 -8.95
CA ASP A 68 7.71 -10.50 -10.16
C ASP A 68 7.53 -11.99 -10.53
N SER A 69 8.32 -12.48 -11.48
CA SER A 69 8.28 -13.88 -11.91
C SER A 69 8.56 -14.89 -10.79
N GLU A 70 9.38 -14.52 -9.79
CA GLU A 70 9.68 -15.39 -8.66
C GLU A 70 8.46 -15.51 -7.74
N PHE A 71 7.78 -14.39 -7.47
CA PHE A 71 6.50 -14.40 -6.77
C PHE A 71 5.47 -15.29 -7.48
N PHE A 72 5.34 -15.18 -8.80
CA PHE A 72 4.39 -16.01 -9.56
C PHE A 72 4.78 -17.50 -9.63
N THR A 73 6.02 -17.85 -9.27
CA THR A 73 6.47 -19.24 -9.21
C THR A 73 6.29 -19.83 -7.81
N ASN A 74 6.69 -19.09 -6.78
CA ASN A 74 6.82 -19.61 -5.41
C ASN A 74 5.74 -19.08 -4.45
N GLY A 75 5.07 -17.99 -4.83
CA GLY A 75 4.09 -17.28 -4.00
C GLY A 75 4.70 -16.59 -2.80
N VAL A 76 5.98 -16.22 -2.86
CA VAL A 76 6.70 -15.62 -1.73
C VAL A 76 7.07 -14.19 -2.08
N VAL A 77 6.78 -13.27 -1.15
CA VAL A 77 7.32 -11.91 -1.15
C VAL A 77 8.26 -11.74 0.03
N ALA A 78 9.30 -10.92 -0.13
CA ALA A 78 10.31 -10.72 0.91
C ALA A 78 10.48 -9.25 1.30
N PHE A 79 10.64 -9.02 2.60
CA PHE A 79 10.86 -7.71 3.19
C PHE A 79 12.14 -7.71 4.03
N ASP A 80 12.93 -6.66 3.96
CA ASP A 80 14.13 -6.49 4.78
C ASP A 80 14.31 -5.00 5.16
N SER A 81 15.43 -4.67 5.81
CA SER A 81 15.70 -3.29 6.21
C SER A 81 15.76 -2.30 5.05
N ASP A 82 15.98 -2.79 3.84
CA ASP A 82 16.31 -1.94 2.71
C ASP A 82 15.03 -1.53 1.96
N ASN A 83 13.98 -2.36 2.01
CA ASN A 83 12.73 -2.13 1.29
C ASN A 83 11.49 -1.93 2.18
N ALA A 84 11.50 -2.34 3.45
CA ALA A 84 10.29 -2.41 4.27
C ALA A 84 9.60 -1.05 4.47
N GLU A 85 10.36 0.01 4.70
CA GLU A 85 9.81 1.37 4.85
C GLU A 85 9.20 1.86 3.52
N ILE A 86 9.90 1.66 2.41
CA ILE A 86 9.48 2.07 1.07
C ILE A 86 8.16 1.38 0.70
N ILE A 87 8.07 0.07 0.96
CA ILE A 87 6.87 -0.73 0.71
C ILE A 87 5.72 -0.28 1.60
N SER A 88 5.99 0.01 2.89
CA SER A 88 4.96 0.51 3.80
C SER A 88 4.37 1.84 3.33
N LYS A 89 5.21 2.77 2.82
CA LYS A 89 4.74 4.04 2.24
C LYS A 89 3.91 3.83 0.97
N ALA A 90 4.36 2.95 0.08
CA ALA A 90 3.61 2.58 -1.12
C ALA A 90 2.23 2.00 -0.80
N CYS A 91 2.15 1.10 0.19
CA CYS A 91 0.87 0.55 0.68
C CYS A 91 -0.07 1.67 1.17
N SER A 92 0.44 2.65 1.92
CA SER A 92 -0.34 3.82 2.34
C SER A 92 -0.84 4.64 1.16
N ALA A 93 0.01 4.92 0.16
CA ALA A 93 -0.37 5.68 -1.02
C ALA A 93 -1.52 5.01 -1.80
N VAL A 94 -1.43 3.70 -2.00
CA VAL A 94 -2.49 2.93 -2.66
C VAL A 94 -3.75 2.88 -1.80
N ARG A 95 -3.65 2.65 -0.48
CA ARG A 95 -4.80 2.64 0.44
C ARG A 95 -5.54 3.98 0.43
N LEU A 96 -4.82 5.11 0.43
CA LEU A 96 -5.43 6.44 0.32
C LEU A 96 -6.17 6.62 -1.01
N ARG A 97 -5.57 6.18 -2.13
CA ARG A 97 -6.22 6.24 -3.44
C ARG A 97 -7.49 5.38 -3.52
N LEU A 98 -7.45 4.17 -2.97
CA LEU A 98 -8.63 3.29 -2.91
C LEU A 98 -9.72 3.91 -2.02
N ARG A 99 -9.34 4.52 -0.90
CA ARG A 99 -10.25 5.26 -0.02
C ARG A 99 -10.96 6.39 -0.75
N GLU A 100 -10.21 7.21 -1.48
CA GLU A 100 -10.75 8.34 -2.22
C GLU A 100 -11.73 7.91 -3.33
N LYS A 101 -11.36 6.90 -4.12
CA LYS A 101 -12.09 6.54 -5.35
C LYS A 101 -13.25 5.58 -5.15
N PHE A 102 -13.10 4.61 -4.23
CA PHE A 102 -14.06 3.50 -4.11
C PHE A 102 -14.69 3.41 -2.73
N LEU A 103 -13.92 3.69 -1.67
CA LEU A 103 -14.36 3.36 -0.32
C LEU A 103 -14.95 4.54 0.43
N LYS A 104 -15.04 5.75 -0.15
CA LYS A 104 -15.43 7.00 0.54
C LYS A 104 -16.75 6.93 1.32
N SER A 105 -17.67 6.05 0.93
CA SER A 105 -18.96 5.82 1.59
C SER A 105 -18.87 5.00 2.88
N LEU A 106 -17.79 4.27 3.11
CA LEU A 106 -17.58 3.45 4.32
C LEU A 106 -17.09 4.32 5.49
N ALA A 107 -17.45 3.98 6.72
CA ALA A 107 -16.91 4.66 7.89
C ALA A 107 -15.45 4.23 8.14
N ASP A 108 -14.68 5.05 8.86
CA ASP A 108 -13.29 4.68 9.21
C ASP A 108 -13.27 3.46 10.14
N ASP A 109 -14.15 3.42 11.14
CA ASP A 109 -14.32 2.27 12.04
C ASP A 109 -14.59 0.95 11.28
N ASP A 110 -15.37 1.04 10.20
CA ASP A 110 -15.71 -0.10 9.34
C ASP A 110 -14.48 -0.60 8.55
N LEU A 111 -13.63 0.33 8.10
CA LEU A 111 -12.42 0.04 7.34
C LEU A 111 -11.29 -0.51 8.21
N GLU A 112 -11.16 0.01 9.44
CA GLU A 112 -10.11 -0.39 10.39
C GLU A 112 -10.48 -1.66 11.14
N GLY A 113 -11.77 -1.84 11.48
CA GLY A 113 -12.26 -3.00 12.22
C GLY A 113 -12.69 -4.18 11.33
N GLY A 114 -12.73 -4.02 10.00
CA GLY A 114 -13.24 -5.04 9.09
C GLY A 114 -14.72 -5.36 9.30
N GLY A 115 -15.50 -4.41 9.81
CA GLY A 115 -16.92 -4.56 10.15
C GLY A 115 -17.85 -4.63 8.94
N VAL A 116 -17.32 -4.47 7.73
CA VAL A 116 -18.08 -4.53 6.48
C VAL A 116 -18.18 -5.97 6.00
N ASP A 117 -19.41 -6.43 5.78
CA ASP A 117 -19.65 -7.69 5.06
C ASP A 117 -19.38 -7.48 3.55
N PRO A 118 -18.31 -8.08 2.99
CA PRO A 118 -17.96 -7.88 1.58
C PRO A 118 -19.07 -8.32 0.62
N GLU A 119 -19.91 -9.28 1.00
CA GLU A 119 -21.00 -9.79 0.16
C GLU A 119 -22.11 -8.75 -0.07
N THR A 120 -22.17 -7.72 0.79
CA THR A 120 -23.12 -6.61 0.67
C THR A 120 -22.64 -5.50 -0.25
N LEU A 121 -21.35 -5.50 -0.62
CA LEU A 121 -20.74 -4.49 -1.48
C LEU A 121 -20.91 -4.85 -2.96
N ASP A 122 -20.99 -3.82 -3.82
CA ASP A 122 -20.88 -4.03 -5.26
C ASP A 122 -19.45 -4.49 -5.63
N GLU A 123 -19.31 -5.10 -6.80
CA GLU A 123 -18.04 -5.74 -7.18
C GLU A 123 -16.82 -4.80 -7.16
N PRO A 124 -16.90 -3.56 -7.68
CA PRO A 124 -15.77 -2.62 -7.62
C PRO A 124 -15.37 -2.25 -6.20
N THR A 125 -16.35 -1.92 -5.34
CA THR A 125 -16.09 -1.54 -3.94
C THR A 125 -15.56 -2.74 -3.16
N ARG A 126 -16.12 -3.93 -3.36
CA ARG A 126 -15.63 -5.17 -2.74
C ARG A 126 -14.17 -5.44 -3.09
N LYS A 127 -13.79 -5.35 -4.36
CA LYS A 127 -12.39 -5.55 -4.79
C LYS A 127 -11.45 -4.50 -4.18
N ALA A 128 -11.84 -3.23 -4.19
CA ALA A 128 -11.07 -2.17 -3.56
C ALA A 128 -10.93 -2.36 -2.04
N PHE A 129 -11.99 -2.82 -1.37
CA PHE A 129 -11.99 -3.09 0.06
C PHE A 129 -11.06 -4.26 0.42
N MET A 130 -11.17 -5.37 -0.30
CA MET A 130 -10.27 -6.52 -0.12
C MET A 130 -8.81 -6.15 -0.37
N CYS A 131 -8.54 -5.33 -1.40
CA CYS A 131 -7.20 -4.83 -1.67
C CYS A 131 -6.71 -3.89 -0.56
N TYR A 132 -7.57 -3.03 -0.02
CA TYR A 132 -7.25 -2.13 1.08
C TYR A 132 -6.85 -2.91 2.34
N LEU A 133 -7.61 -3.94 2.69
CA LEU A 133 -7.30 -4.83 3.83
C LEU A 133 -6.01 -5.60 3.61
N PHE A 134 -5.79 -6.14 2.41
CA PHE A 134 -4.55 -6.85 2.06
C PHE A 134 -3.32 -5.96 2.29
N LEU A 135 -3.35 -4.71 1.82
CA LEU A 135 -2.26 -3.75 2.01
C LEU A 135 -2.07 -3.40 3.50
N ALA A 136 -3.16 -3.30 4.27
CA ALA A 136 -3.08 -3.09 5.71
C ALA A 136 -2.39 -4.26 6.42
N THR A 137 -2.71 -5.51 6.04
CA THR A 137 -2.04 -6.70 6.57
C THR A 137 -0.55 -6.73 6.23
N VAL A 138 -0.17 -6.36 5.00
CA VAL A 138 1.26 -6.25 4.62
C VAL A 138 1.99 -5.23 5.51
N GLN A 139 1.37 -4.07 5.77
CA GLN A 139 1.94 -3.05 6.65
C GLN A 139 2.05 -3.52 8.09
N GLU A 140 1.02 -4.20 8.61
CA GLU A 140 1.03 -4.77 9.95
C GLU A 140 2.17 -5.78 10.11
N LEU A 141 2.36 -6.68 9.12
CA LEU A 141 3.48 -7.63 9.12
C LEU A 141 4.83 -6.93 9.15
N ILE A 142 5.02 -5.86 8.38
CA ILE A 142 6.25 -5.06 8.40
C ILE A 142 6.48 -4.46 9.79
N ILE A 143 5.45 -3.82 10.37
CA ILE A 143 5.55 -3.15 11.68
C ILE A 143 5.87 -4.14 12.79
N GLN A 144 5.16 -5.28 12.86
CA GLN A 144 5.38 -6.30 13.89
C GLN A 144 6.84 -6.79 13.93
N HIS A 145 7.48 -6.90 12.77
CA HIS A 145 8.87 -7.37 12.70
C HIS A 145 9.90 -6.24 12.89
N LEU A 146 9.53 -4.98 12.63
CA LEU A 146 10.32 -3.82 13.06
C LEU A 146 10.30 -3.70 14.59
N ASP A 147 9.13 -3.80 15.21
CA ASP A 147 8.96 -3.71 16.66
C ASP A 147 9.59 -4.89 17.40
N GLY A 148 9.46 -6.12 16.89
CA GLY A 148 10.15 -7.29 17.44
C GLY A 148 11.67 -7.16 17.40
N ALA A 149 12.22 -6.50 16.37
CA ALA A 149 13.64 -6.18 16.30
C ALA A 149 14.07 -5.07 17.29
N ILE A 150 13.17 -4.15 17.63
CA ILE A 150 13.41 -3.06 18.60
C ILE A 150 13.33 -3.57 20.05
N LEU A 151 12.42 -4.50 20.34
CA LEU A 151 12.18 -5.03 21.69
C LEU A 151 13.12 -6.17 22.10
N GLY A 152 13.95 -6.69 21.18
CA GLY A 152 14.98 -7.68 21.50
C GLY A 152 14.44 -9.03 22.00
N THR A 153 13.19 -9.39 21.65
CA THR A 153 12.54 -10.64 22.08
C THR A 153 12.95 -11.89 21.28
N ASP A 154 14.08 -11.84 20.57
CA ASP A 154 14.71 -13.03 20.02
C ASP A 154 15.65 -13.64 21.08
N ALA A 155 15.09 -14.48 21.97
CA ALA A 155 15.81 -15.40 22.84
C ALA A 155 15.38 -16.85 22.55
#